data_AF-A0AAU4YVR3-F1
#
_entry.id   AF-A0AAU4YVR3-F1
#
_cell.length_a   1.000
_cell.length_b   1.000
_cell.length_c   1.000
_cell.angle_alpha   90.00
_cell.angle_beta   90.00
_cell.angle_gamma   90.00
#
_symmetry.space_group_name_H-M   'P 1'
#
loop_
_entity.id
_entity.type
_entity.pdbx_description
1 polymer ?
#
loop_
_entity_poly.entity_id
_entity_poly.type
_entity_poly.pdbx_seq_one_letter_code
_entity_poly.pdbx_strand_id
1 'polypeptide(L)'
;MPCTWPSTRTTPASARTYTTAQARPRAKTARFTRTFSGILWERPDRRKRWALRHRTETAVREVADELAFSVAAGIDETIVPYDLAATIRHAILDEFTTGQKLDRDLAIGDPMPFYGITIAVARMLDWLIRHHPEAAQHAIVETIGDGERRLGIPRDVSAQSLRTALALDGKLEREQLHACLDRVLPPAKSG
;
A
#
# COMPACT_ATOMS: atom_id res chain seq x y z
N MET A 1 14.94 -75.21 -20.24
CA MET A 1 15.62 -73.98 -20.70
C MET A 1 14.77 -72.78 -20.28
N PRO A 2 15.27 -71.90 -19.41
CA PRO A 2 14.52 -70.75 -18.89
C PRO A 2 14.69 -69.53 -19.81
N CYS A 3 13.58 -68.90 -20.21
CA CYS A 3 13.60 -67.58 -20.87
C CYS A 3 13.50 -66.49 -19.81
N THR A 4 14.56 -65.68 -19.74
CA THR A 4 14.72 -64.48 -18.92
C THR A 4 13.97 -63.30 -19.54
N TRP A 5 13.21 -62.56 -18.73
CA TRP A 5 12.64 -61.26 -19.11
C TRP A 5 13.64 -60.13 -18.78
N PRO A 6 13.81 -59.11 -19.63
CA PRO A 6 14.66 -57.97 -19.34
C PRO A 6 13.98 -56.95 -18.40
N SER A 7 14.68 -56.61 -17.33
CA SER A 7 14.33 -55.53 -16.40
C SER A 7 14.58 -54.17 -17.06
N THR A 8 13.53 -53.44 -17.42
CA THR A 8 13.62 -52.01 -17.69
C THR A 8 13.45 -51.24 -16.38
N ARG A 9 14.59 -50.82 -15.80
CA ARG A 9 14.65 -49.79 -14.78
C ARG A 9 14.24 -48.45 -15.42
N THR A 10 13.01 -48.02 -15.16
CA THR A 10 12.59 -46.64 -15.42
C THR A 10 13.11 -45.77 -14.29
N THR A 11 14.19 -45.04 -14.54
CA THR A 11 14.65 -43.92 -13.71
C THR A 11 13.67 -42.75 -13.87
N PRO A 12 13.05 -42.20 -12.82
CA PRO A 12 12.46 -40.89 -12.92
C PRO A 12 13.56 -39.84 -12.76
N ALA A 13 13.80 -39.13 -13.86
CA ALA A 13 14.61 -37.94 -13.93
C ALA A 13 13.95 -36.77 -13.19
N SER A 14 14.81 -35.86 -12.72
CA SER A 14 14.52 -34.47 -12.36
C SER A 14 13.76 -34.25 -11.05
N ALA A 15 14.50 -34.26 -9.95
CA ALA A 15 14.23 -33.36 -8.84
C ALA A 15 14.34 -31.92 -9.38
N ARG A 16 13.19 -31.28 -9.64
CA ARG A 16 13.13 -29.83 -9.81
C ARG A 16 13.52 -29.21 -8.49
N THR A 17 14.76 -28.74 -8.43
CA THR A 17 15.17 -27.72 -7.48
C THR A 17 14.25 -26.52 -7.69
N TYR A 18 13.43 -26.21 -6.70
CA TYR A 18 12.70 -24.95 -6.62
C TYR A 18 13.72 -23.83 -6.36
N THR A 19 14.48 -23.48 -7.40
CA THR A 19 15.24 -22.24 -7.44
C THR A 19 14.26 -21.12 -7.78
N THR A 20 13.71 -20.51 -6.75
CA THR A 20 13.25 -19.11 -6.82
C THR A 20 13.27 -18.52 -5.42
N ALA A 21 14.48 -18.39 -4.88
CA ALA A 21 14.79 -17.33 -3.93
C ALA A 21 14.75 -15.98 -4.67
N GLN A 22 13.58 -15.63 -5.21
CA GLN A 22 13.26 -14.25 -5.55
C GLN A 22 13.26 -13.51 -4.22
N ALA A 23 14.08 -12.45 -4.12
CA ALA A 23 14.16 -11.60 -2.96
C ALA A 23 12.78 -10.98 -2.67
N ARG A 24 11.96 -11.69 -1.88
CA ARG A 24 10.61 -11.27 -1.51
C ARG A 24 10.73 -10.03 -0.61
N PRO A 25 9.93 -8.98 -0.82
CA PRO A 25 9.95 -7.81 0.05
C PRO A 25 9.43 -8.18 1.45
N ARG A 26 10.34 -8.58 2.34
CA ARG A 26 10.06 -9.20 3.66
C ARG A 26 9.34 -8.30 4.65
N ALA A 27 9.36 -6.98 4.46
CA ALA A 27 8.87 -6.03 5.45
C ALA A 27 7.33 -6.08 5.61
N LYS A 28 6.56 -6.17 4.51
CA LYS A 28 5.09 -6.22 4.57
C LYS A 28 4.57 -7.53 5.15
N THR A 29 5.26 -8.65 4.87
CA THR A 29 4.84 -9.99 5.31
C THR A 29 5.19 -10.29 6.76
N ALA A 30 6.25 -9.68 7.32
CA ALA A 30 6.74 -9.98 8.67
C ALA A 30 5.68 -9.87 9.77
N ARG A 31 4.79 -8.86 9.70
CA ARG A 31 3.70 -8.71 10.67
C ARG A 31 2.68 -9.86 10.56
N PHE A 32 2.32 -10.25 9.35
CA PHE A 32 1.41 -11.36 9.11
C PHE A 32 2.04 -12.70 9.49
N THR A 33 3.30 -12.94 9.14
CA THR A 33 4.06 -14.12 9.56
C THR A 33 4.04 -14.28 11.07
N ARG A 34 4.34 -13.20 11.81
CA ARG A 34 4.32 -13.22 13.29
C ARG A 34 2.94 -13.56 13.82
N THR A 35 1.91 -12.95 13.25
CA THR A 35 0.52 -13.17 13.64
C THR A 35 0.08 -14.61 13.38
N PHE A 36 0.33 -15.14 12.18
CA PHE A 36 0.00 -16.50 11.81
C PHE A 36 0.81 -17.53 12.59
N SER A 37 2.10 -17.29 12.82
CA SER A 37 2.93 -18.16 13.66
C SER A 37 2.38 -18.26 15.08
N GLY A 38 2.03 -17.12 15.71
CA GLY A 38 1.43 -17.13 17.05
C GLY A 38 0.07 -17.85 17.06
N ILE A 39 -0.76 -17.63 16.05
CA ILE A 39 -2.05 -18.31 15.91
C ILE A 39 -1.89 -19.83 15.72
N LEU A 40 -0.94 -20.27 14.90
CA LEU A 40 -0.78 -21.68 14.51
C LEU A 40 0.05 -22.49 15.50
N TRP A 41 1.07 -21.88 16.12
CA TRP A 41 2.03 -22.55 16.98
C TRP A 41 1.77 -22.35 18.47
N GLU A 42 1.55 -21.11 18.94
CA GLU A 42 1.49 -20.81 20.39
C GLU A 42 0.23 -21.39 21.06
N ARG A 43 -0.82 -21.73 20.29
CA ARG A 43 -2.04 -22.36 20.79
C ARG A 43 -1.92 -23.90 20.76
N PRO A 44 -1.87 -24.60 21.91
CA PRO A 44 -1.74 -26.06 21.96
C PRO A 44 -2.84 -26.80 21.18
N ASP A 45 -4.07 -26.28 21.23
CA ASP A 45 -5.22 -26.84 20.52
C ASP A 45 -5.14 -26.77 18.99
N ARG A 46 -4.37 -25.81 18.46
CA ARG A 46 -4.10 -25.71 17.02
C ARG A 46 -2.86 -26.52 16.66
N ARG A 47 -1.83 -26.48 17.51
CA ARG A 47 -0.61 -27.29 17.36
C ARG A 47 -0.91 -28.78 17.25
N LYS A 48 -1.93 -29.30 17.95
CA LYS A 48 -2.34 -30.73 17.87
C LYS A 48 -3.03 -31.14 16.58
N ARG A 49 -3.47 -30.19 15.76
CA ARG A 49 -4.10 -30.45 14.46
C ARG A 49 -3.08 -30.68 13.33
N TRP A 50 -1.80 -30.35 13.58
CA TRP A 50 -0.73 -30.61 12.64
C TRP A 50 -0.40 -32.10 12.61
N ALA A 51 -0.16 -32.63 11.41
CA ALA A 51 0.38 -33.98 11.27
C ALA A 51 1.71 -34.09 12.04
N LEU A 52 1.92 -35.20 12.75
CA LEU A 52 3.08 -35.42 13.63
C LEU A 52 4.42 -35.03 12.99
N ARG A 53 4.64 -35.41 11.72
CA ARG A 53 5.86 -35.11 10.95
C ARG A 53 6.10 -33.62 10.66
N HIS A 54 5.06 -32.78 10.72
CA HIS A 54 5.11 -31.34 10.46
C HIS A 54 4.85 -30.51 11.72
N ARG A 55 4.79 -31.14 12.90
CA ARG A 55 4.49 -30.49 14.18
C ARG A 55 5.75 -29.87 14.79
N THR A 56 6.47 -29.09 14.00
CA THR A 56 7.68 -28.37 14.41
C THR A 56 7.49 -26.88 14.20
N GLU A 57 8.10 -26.05 15.03
CA GLU A 57 7.96 -24.59 14.91
C GLU A 57 8.41 -24.09 13.54
N THR A 58 9.48 -24.67 12.99
CA THR A 58 10.01 -24.33 11.67
C THR A 58 8.99 -24.57 10.56
N ALA A 59 8.38 -25.76 10.50
CA ALA A 59 7.38 -26.07 9.48
C ALA A 59 6.13 -25.19 9.61
N VAL A 60 5.72 -24.85 10.84
CA VAL A 60 4.61 -23.92 11.07
C VAL A 60 4.95 -22.50 10.62
N ARG A 61 6.18 -22.05 10.87
CA ARG A 61 6.66 -20.73 10.45
C ARG A 61 6.75 -20.61 8.93
N GLU A 62 7.19 -21.65 8.23
CA GLU A 62 7.20 -21.69 6.76
C GLU A 62 5.79 -21.52 6.17
N VAL A 63 4.80 -22.25 6.69
CA VAL A 63 3.40 -22.10 6.27
C VAL A 63 2.86 -20.71 6.63
N ALA A 64 3.22 -20.18 7.81
CA ALA A 64 2.83 -18.83 8.21
C ALA A 64 3.42 -17.76 7.28
N ASP A 65 4.66 -17.94 6.80
CA ASP A 65 5.31 -17.08 5.81
C ASP A 65 4.62 -17.15 4.44
N GLU A 66 4.25 -18.35 3.99
CA GLU A 66 3.49 -18.54 2.74
C GLU A 66 2.12 -17.86 2.81
N LEU A 67 1.37 -18.08 3.90
CA LEU A 67 0.08 -17.41 4.12
C LEU A 67 0.21 -15.90 4.20
N ALA A 68 1.24 -15.40 4.89
CA ALA A 68 1.54 -13.98 4.97
C ALA A 68 1.79 -13.37 3.59
N PHE A 69 2.49 -14.08 2.72
CA PHE A 69 2.74 -13.66 1.35
C PHE A 69 1.44 -13.66 0.52
N SER A 70 0.65 -14.74 0.57
CA SER A 70 -0.61 -14.83 -0.18
C SER A 70 -1.62 -13.75 0.24
N VAL A 71 -1.77 -13.52 1.55
CA VAL A 71 -2.66 -12.46 2.05
C VAL A 71 -2.15 -11.09 1.66
N ALA A 72 -0.84 -10.83 1.81
CA ALA A 72 -0.27 -9.55 1.41
C ALA A 72 -0.46 -9.26 -0.08
N ALA A 73 -0.45 -10.30 -0.92
CA ALA A 73 -0.73 -10.19 -2.35
C ALA A 73 -2.22 -9.94 -2.66
N GLY A 74 -3.15 -10.46 -1.84
CA GLY A 74 -4.60 -10.31 -2.04
C GLY A 74 -5.24 -9.10 -1.35
N ILE A 75 -4.50 -8.31 -0.56
CA ILE A 75 -5.04 -7.07 0.07
C ILE A 75 -5.58 -6.11 -1.00
N ASP A 76 -4.89 -6.04 -2.13
CA ASP A 76 -5.22 -5.17 -3.25
C ASP A 76 -6.54 -5.56 -3.94
N GLU A 77 -7.04 -6.79 -3.74
CA GLU A 77 -8.36 -7.25 -4.21
C GLU A 77 -9.51 -6.85 -3.28
N THR A 78 -9.21 -6.50 -2.03
CA THR A 78 -10.25 -6.19 -1.01
C THR A 78 -10.70 -4.73 -1.06
N ILE A 79 -9.82 -3.82 -1.50
CA ILE A 79 -10.09 -2.38 -1.58
C ILE A 79 -10.09 -2.00 -3.05
N VAL A 80 -11.24 -1.58 -3.60
CA VAL A 80 -11.29 -1.06 -4.98
C VAL A 80 -10.54 0.28 -5.03
N PRO A 81 -9.36 0.36 -5.69
CA PRO A 81 -8.48 1.52 -5.51
C PRO A 81 -9.06 2.83 -6.02
N TYR A 82 -9.84 2.76 -7.10
CA TYR A 82 -10.49 3.93 -7.70
C TYR A 82 -11.67 4.46 -6.87
N ASP A 83 -12.39 3.60 -6.16
CA ASP A 83 -13.47 4.02 -5.26
C ASP A 83 -12.89 4.70 -4.01
N LEU A 84 -11.79 4.17 -3.49
CA LEU A 84 -11.04 4.82 -2.41
C LEU A 84 -10.47 6.16 -2.89
N ALA A 85 -9.89 6.21 -4.10
CA ALA A 85 -9.40 7.45 -4.71
C ALA A 85 -10.49 8.52 -4.81
N ALA A 86 -11.69 8.14 -5.26
CA ALA A 86 -12.83 9.05 -5.32
C ALA A 86 -13.24 9.55 -3.93
N THR A 87 -13.25 8.67 -2.93
CA THR A 87 -13.57 9.02 -1.54
C THR A 87 -12.55 10.01 -0.96
N ILE A 88 -11.25 9.76 -1.16
CA ILE A 88 -10.17 10.65 -0.73
C ILE A 88 -10.29 12.01 -1.41
N ARG A 89 -10.54 12.04 -2.72
CA ARG A 89 -10.80 13.29 -3.46
C ARG A 89 -11.93 14.10 -2.83
N HIS A 90 -13.07 13.46 -2.55
CA HIS A 90 -14.21 14.14 -1.94
C HIS A 90 -13.87 14.70 -0.55
N ALA A 91 -13.13 13.95 0.27
CA ALA A 91 -12.68 14.42 1.58
C ALA A 91 -11.75 15.64 1.47
N ILE A 92 -10.78 15.62 0.54
CA ILE A 92 -9.86 16.75 0.34
C ILE A 92 -10.62 18.00 -0.13
N LEU A 93 -11.58 17.86 -1.04
CA LEU A 93 -12.39 18.99 -1.52
C LEU A 93 -13.26 19.59 -0.40
N ASP A 94 -13.75 18.77 0.53
CA ASP A 94 -14.48 19.24 1.71
C ASP A 94 -13.55 19.99 2.69
N GLU A 95 -12.35 19.48 2.91
CA GLU A 95 -11.32 20.15 3.71
C GLU A 95 -10.87 21.48 3.08
N PHE A 96 -10.73 21.54 1.76
CA PHE A 96 -10.50 22.80 1.04
C PHE A 96 -11.64 23.80 1.20
N THR A 97 -12.88 23.33 1.15
CA THR A 97 -14.06 24.18 1.38
C THR A 97 -14.06 24.73 2.81
N THR A 98 -13.69 23.91 3.78
CA THR A 98 -13.55 24.32 5.19
C THR A 98 -12.41 25.32 5.37
N GLY A 99 -11.26 25.09 4.74
CA GLY A 99 -10.12 26.00 4.72
C GLY A 99 -10.47 27.37 4.12
N GLN A 100 -11.21 27.40 3.01
CA GLN A 100 -11.69 28.64 2.39
C GLN A 100 -12.66 29.43 3.26
N LYS A 101 -13.51 28.74 4.04
CA LYS A 101 -14.40 29.41 4.99
C LYS A 101 -13.58 30.06 6.10
N LEU A 102 -12.63 29.32 6.66
CA LEU A 102 -11.73 29.83 7.69
C LEU A 102 -10.89 31.03 7.20
N ASP A 103 -10.35 30.96 5.99
CA ASP A 103 -9.60 32.03 5.33
C ASP A 103 -10.45 33.32 5.20
N ARG A 104 -11.71 33.18 4.76
CA ARG A 104 -12.67 34.29 4.67
C ARG A 104 -13.09 34.84 6.04
N ASP A 105 -13.28 33.97 7.03
CA ASP A 105 -13.70 34.38 8.37
C ASP A 105 -12.55 35.08 9.12
N LEU A 106 -11.31 34.68 8.84
CA LEU A 106 -10.14 35.28 9.44
C LEU A 106 -9.77 36.61 8.78
N ALA A 107 -9.94 36.79 7.47
CA ALA A 107 -9.79 38.05 6.70
C ALA A 107 -8.70 39.03 7.21
N ILE A 108 -7.58 38.52 7.72
CA ILE A 108 -6.43 39.29 8.17
C ILE A 108 -5.36 39.10 7.10
N GLY A 109 -5.43 39.92 6.04
CA GLY A 109 -4.38 40.02 5.04
C GLY A 109 -4.56 39.13 3.80
N ASP A 110 -3.42 38.70 3.24
CA ASP A 110 -3.36 37.99 1.97
C ASP A 110 -3.98 36.57 2.05
N PRO A 111 -4.50 36.04 0.93
CA PRO A 111 -5.05 34.69 0.88
C PRO A 111 -4.06 33.64 1.39
N MET A 112 -4.57 32.68 2.15
CA MET A 112 -3.72 31.61 2.69
C MET A 112 -2.97 30.85 1.57
N PRO A 113 -1.65 30.61 1.75
CA PRO A 113 -0.83 29.96 0.72
C PRO A 113 -1.17 28.47 0.52
N PHE A 114 -1.89 27.86 1.47
CA PHE A 114 -2.38 26.49 1.40
C PHE A 114 -3.57 26.29 2.35
N TYR A 115 -4.35 25.24 2.12
CA TYR A 115 -5.41 24.78 3.00
C TYR A 115 -4.98 23.49 3.73
N GLY A 116 -5.28 23.42 5.03
CA GLY A 116 -4.94 22.26 5.84
C GLY A 116 -5.72 21.02 5.41
N ILE A 117 -5.02 19.89 5.33
CA ILE A 117 -5.61 18.57 5.11
C ILE A 117 -5.43 17.77 6.39
N THR A 118 -6.45 17.04 6.85
CA THR A 118 -6.34 16.31 8.11
C THR A 118 -5.39 15.12 8.00
N ILE A 119 -4.76 14.77 9.12
CA ILE A 119 -3.84 13.63 9.24
C ILE A 119 -4.48 12.32 8.74
N ALA A 120 -5.78 12.14 8.97
CA ALA A 120 -6.50 10.94 8.53
C ALA A 120 -6.55 10.85 7.00
N VAL A 121 -6.92 11.94 6.33
CA VAL A 121 -6.98 12.02 4.86
C VAL A 121 -5.60 11.92 4.25
N ALA A 122 -4.61 12.63 4.80
CA ALA A 122 -3.21 12.56 4.37
C ALA A 122 -2.66 11.12 4.44
N ARG A 123 -2.96 10.38 5.52
CA ARG A 123 -2.55 8.97 5.67
C ARG A 123 -3.23 8.02 4.69
N MET A 124 -4.50 8.27 4.34
CA MET A 124 -5.19 7.49 3.32
C MET A 124 -4.59 7.74 1.93
N LEU A 125 -4.26 9.00 1.63
CA LEU A 125 -3.57 9.36 0.38
C LEU A 125 -2.17 8.75 0.32
N ASP A 126 -1.39 8.80 1.41
CA ASP A 126 -0.08 8.13 1.54
C ASP A 126 -0.21 6.61 1.27
N TRP A 127 -1.23 5.97 1.84
CA TRP A 127 -1.48 4.55 1.58
C TRP A 127 -1.80 4.30 0.11
N LEU A 128 -2.67 5.13 -0.50
CA LEU A 128 -3.02 5.00 -1.90
C LEU A 128 -1.80 5.18 -2.81
N ILE A 129 -0.92 6.15 -2.53
CA ILE A 129 0.33 6.37 -3.27
C ILE A 129 1.24 5.14 -3.20
N ARG A 130 1.37 4.52 -2.01
CA ARG A 130 2.25 3.37 -1.78
C ARG A 130 1.78 2.07 -2.41
N HIS A 131 0.46 1.89 -2.57
CA HIS A 131 -0.13 0.62 -2.99
C HIS A 131 -0.73 0.70 -4.39
N HIS A 132 -1.30 1.83 -4.78
CA HIS A 132 -1.97 2.04 -6.06
C HIS A 132 -1.59 3.40 -6.65
N PRO A 133 -0.33 3.57 -7.10
CA PRO A 133 0.18 4.86 -7.55
C PRO A 133 -0.63 5.44 -8.70
N GLU A 134 -1.14 4.63 -9.64
CA GLU A 134 -1.96 5.12 -10.75
C GLU A 134 -3.29 5.74 -10.27
N ALA A 135 -3.98 5.06 -9.34
CA ALA A 135 -5.21 5.58 -8.74
C ALA A 135 -4.94 6.85 -7.92
N ALA A 136 -3.80 6.92 -7.22
CA ALA A 136 -3.38 8.12 -6.49
C ALA A 136 -3.10 9.30 -7.43
N GLN A 137 -2.38 9.07 -8.54
CA GLN A 137 -2.11 10.10 -9.54
C GLN A 137 -3.43 10.65 -10.09
N HIS A 138 -4.36 9.78 -10.46
CA HIS A 138 -5.69 10.17 -10.92
C HIS A 138 -6.43 11.01 -9.86
N ALA A 139 -6.44 10.56 -8.59
CA ALA A 139 -7.07 11.29 -7.50
C ALA A 139 -6.50 12.71 -7.32
N ILE A 140 -5.17 12.84 -7.39
CA ILE A 140 -4.47 14.12 -7.20
C ILE A 140 -4.79 15.09 -8.34
N VAL A 141 -4.70 14.64 -9.60
CA VAL A 141 -5.03 15.47 -10.78
C VAL A 141 -6.48 15.96 -10.71
N GLU A 142 -7.40 15.03 -10.42
CA GLU A 142 -8.82 15.36 -10.32
C GLU A 142 -9.10 16.31 -9.15
N THR A 143 -8.44 16.13 -8.00
CA THR A 143 -8.59 17.03 -6.85
C THR A 143 -8.13 18.45 -7.18
N ILE A 144 -6.99 18.60 -7.86
CA ILE A 144 -6.47 19.92 -8.27
C ILE A 144 -7.39 20.56 -9.32
N GLY A 145 -7.81 19.78 -10.32
CA GLY A 145 -8.73 20.25 -11.36
C GLY A 145 -10.09 20.66 -10.78
N ASP A 146 -10.63 19.90 -9.83
CA ASP A 146 -11.89 20.23 -9.16
C ASP A 146 -11.74 21.39 -8.17
N GLY A 147 -10.62 21.49 -7.46
CA GLY A 147 -10.30 22.65 -6.62
C GLY A 147 -10.32 23.94 -7.44
N GLU A 148 -9.71 23.94 -8.63
CA GLU A 148 -9.74 25.07 -9.56
C GLU A 148 -11.15 25.33 -10.10
N ARG A 149 -11.78 24.34 -10.73
CA ARG A 149 -13.04 24.53 -11.45
C ARG A 149 -14.24 24.78 -10.54
N ARG A 150 -14.29 24.13 -9.38
CA ARG A 150 -15.47 24.13 -8.49
C ARG A 150 -15.32 25.07 -7.32
N LEU A 151 -14.10 25.24 -6.80
CA LEU A 151 -13.83 26.07 -5.63
C LEU A 151 -13.05 27.35 -5.98
N GLY A 152 -12.58 27.51 -7.21
CA GLY A 152 -11.77 28.68 -7.61
C GLY A 152 -10.39 28.71 -6.95
N ILE A 153 -9.92 27.59 -6.41
CA ILE A 153 -8.62 27.50 -5.72
C ILE A 153 -7.52 27.41 -6.79
N PRO A 154 -6.52 28.30 -6.77
CA PRO A 154 -5.39 28.19 -7.68
C PRO A 154 -4.71 26.81 -7.58
N ARG A 155 -4.28 26.28 -8.73
CA ARG A 155 -3.66 24.94 -8.78
C ARG A 155 -2.43 24.80 -7.90
N ASP A 156 -1.64 25.87 -7.79
CA ASP A 156 -0.45 25.91 -6.94
C ASP A 156 -0.80 25.85 -5.45
N VAL A 157 -1.88 26.51 -5.01
CA VAL A 157 -2.39 26.40 -3.63
C VAL A 157 -2.86 24.97 -3.34
N SER A 158 -3.60 24.34 -4.25
CA SER A 158 -4.04 22.94 -4.10
C SER A 158 -2.83 21.98 -4.04
N ALA A 159 -1.87 22.16 -4.95
CA ALA A 159 -0.65 21.35 -5.00
C ALA A 159 0.20 21.54 -3.74
N GLN A 160 0.32 22.77 -3.23
CA GLN A 160 1.04 23.07 -2.00
C GLN A 160 0.36 22.45 -0.78
N SER A 161 -0.97 22.49 -0.71
CA SER A 161 -1.75 21.86 0.35
C SER A 161 -1.47 20.36 0.44
N LEU A 162 -1.49 19.67 -0.71
CA LEU A 162 -1.17 18.24 -0.80
C LEU A 162 0.28 17.94 -0.40
N ARG A 163 1.25 18.77 -0.85
CA ARG A 163 2.66 18.62 -0.45
C ARG A 163 2.84 18.76 1.05
N THR A 164 2.29 19.81 1.64
CA THR A 164 2.39 20.09 3.07
C THR A 164 1.80 18.94 3.89
N ALA A 165 0.62 18.45 3.52
CA ALA A 165 -0.04 17.34 4.20
C ALA A 165 0.79 16.04 4.14
N LEU A 166 1.29 15.67 2.96
CA LEU A 166 2.07 14.44 2.78
C LEU A 166 3.46 14.54 3.40
N ALA A 167 4.05 15.74 3.48
CA ALA A 167 5.34 15.97 4.12
C ALA A 167 5.25 15.89 5.66
N LEU A 168 4.15 16.35 6.25
CA LEU A 168 3.95 16.36 7.70
C LEU A 168 3.46 15.00 8.23
N ASP A 169 2.57 14.32 7.49
CA ASP A 169 1.84 13.15 7.99
C ASP A 169 2.13 11.85 7.23
N GLY A 170 2.92 11.93 6.16
CA GLY A 170 3.33 10.77 5.36
C GLY A 170 4.29 9.84 6.11
N LYS A 171 4.19 8.54 5.81
CA LYS A 171 5.20 7.54 6.20
C LYS A 171 6.06 7.12 5.02
N LEU A 172 5.85 7.73 3.85
CA LEU A 172 6.64 7.54 2.65
C LEU A 172 8.08 7.99 2.85
N GLU A 173 9.02 7.21 2.31
CA GLU A 173 10.37 7.67 2.06
C GLU A 173 10.32 8.86 1.10
N ARG A 174 11.03 9.95 1.42
CA ARG A 174 10.94 11.23 0.68
C ARG A 174 11.11 11.05 -0.82
N GLU A 175 11.98 10.13 -1.25
CA GLU A 175 12.26 9.86 -2.65
C GLU A 175 11.05 9.28 -3.42
N GLN A 176 10.26 8.39 -2.80
CA GLN A 176 9.05 7.84 -3.41
C GLN A 176 7.92 8.86 -3.48
N LEU A 177 7.82 9.71 -2.45
CA LEU A 177 6.88 10.83 -2.43
C LEU A 177 7.23 11.84 -3.53
N HIS A 178 8.49 12.25 -3.64
CA HIS A 178 8.95 13.16 -4.70
C HIS A 178 8.72 12.59 -6.09
N ALA A 179 9.09 11.32 -6.35
CA ALA A 179 8.87 10.70 -7.65
C ALA A 179 7.38 10.67 -8.07
N CYS A 180 6.47 10.50 -7.11
CA CYS A 180 5.03 10.57 -7.36
C CYS A 180 4.57 12.01 -7.60
N LEU A 181 4.95 12.94 -6.71
CA LEU A 181 4.48 14.32 -6.76
C LEU A 181 5.09 15.11 -7.93
N ASP A 182 6.35 14.89 -8.29
CA ASP A 182 7.03 15.58 -9.39
C ASP A 182 6.47 15.18 -10.77
N ARG A 183 5.84 14.00 -10.87
CA ARG A 183 5.18 13.54 -12.09
C ARG A 183 3.78 14.15 -12.28
N VAL A 184 3.14 14.58 -11.20
CA VAL A 184 1.71 14.91 -11.18
C VAL A 184 1.45 16.38 -10.87
N LEU A 185 2.30 16.99 -10.03
CA LEU A 185 2.17 18.37 -9.62
C LEU A 185 3.05 19.28 -10.48
N PRO A 186 2.60 20.51 -10.80
CA PRO A 186 3.50 21.52 -11.34
C PRO A 186 4.65 21.79 -10.37
N PRO A 187 5.88 22.10 -10.85
CA PRO A 187 7.05 22.26 -10.00
C PRO A 187 6.78 23.25 -8.87
N ALA A 188 7.30 22.96 -7.67
CA ALA A 188 7.23 23.90 -6.56
C ALA A 188 7.93 25.20 -6.98
N LYS A 189 7.27 26.35 -6.79
CA LYS A 189 7.94 27.64 -6.97
C LYS A 189 8.96 27.76 -5.82
N SER A 190 10.24 27.76 -6.16
CA SER A 190 11.29 28.17 -5.24
C SER A 190 11.06 29.64 -4.90
N GLY A 191 10.58 29.91 -3.68
CA GLY A 191 10.54 31.25 -3.10
C GLY A 191 11.89 31.60 -2.51
#